data_AF-A0A6G3Q007-F1
#
_entry.id   AF-A0A6G3Q007-F1
#
_cell.length_a   1.000
_cell.length_b   1.000
_cell.length_c   1.000
_cell.angle_alpha   90.00
_cell.angle_beta   90.00
_cell.angle_gamma   90.00
#
_symmetry.space_group_name_H-M   'P 1'
#
loop_
_entity.id
_entity.type
_entity.pdbx_description
1 polymer ?
#
loop_
_entity_poly.entity_id
_entity_poly.type
_entity_poly.pdbx_seq_one_letter_code
_entity_poly.pdbx_strand_id
1 'polypeptide(L)'
;MSVSPGLLLRRAMVGAFALAAIWTQVGPATAAPPAGQEPGKESARLAFTQRYRALQHGGIVRAANASISCRAALGTCAGIRRGESLVTGTGGARAAVNGDLDMFYVDVDSDPNTYNSSRAEVRVPQGGKVSYARLYWGGNLKVGEQKPPKDNGRVLIAEPGGQYKVLLADSVVGHRVAHGADAFQASADVTELVRDSGSGLYTVAQVNVAMGKSAAGAWGGWTLVVAYENAAEPLRHLAVWDGFDALGDRKGDGTLVRLAELKFPAGANGRAGLVAYNGDRGSAGDSLTVSAAGRTTALGDAANPLDDVLNSTIGGAVSERVPAYANTLGYDSDVFELGTALRRGGDQLAFRLVCQRDAAWAGALFVAVDARQ
;
A
#
# COMPACT_ATOMS: atom_id res chain seq x y z
N MET A 1 -27.40 -66.74 69.27
CA MET A 1 -26.02 -66.39 69.65
C MET A 1 -25.53 -65.42 68.59
N SER A 2 -25.72 -64.11 68.80
CA SER A 2 -24.74 -63.18 69.43
C SER A 2 -23.61 -62.85 68.43
N VAL A 3 -23.26 -61.62 68.03
CA VAL A 3 -23.35 -60.26 68.59
C VAL A 3 -23.16 -59.26 67.42
N SER A 4 -23.76 -58.07 67.50
CA SER A 4 -23.36 -56.83 66.79
C SER A 4 -22.84 -55.87 67.88
N PRO A 5 -21.88 -54.91 67.70
CA PRO A 5 -22.18 -53.65 66.98
C PRO A 5 -20.99 -52.78 66.45
N GLY A 6 -21.33 -51.76 65.64
CA GLY A 6 -20.71 -50.42 65.63
C GLY A 6 -19.44 -50.22 64.78
N LEU A 7 -19.10 -49.04 64.24
CA LEU A 7 -19.69 -47.70 64.27
C LEU A 7 -18.90 -46.81 63.28
N LEU A 8 -19.60 -45.96 62.50
CA LEU A 8 -19.26 -44.60 62.00
C LEU A 8 -17.89 -44.25 61.38
N LEU A 9 -17.91 -43.62 60.17
CA LEU A 9 -17.55 -42.20 59.88
C LEU A 9 -17.46 -41.98 58.34
N ARG A 10 -18.39 -41.22 57.72
CA ARG A 10 -18.32 -39.80 57.31
C ARG A 10 -17.60 -39.49 55.96
N ARG A 11 -18.42 -39.02 54.99
CA ARG A 11 -18.27 -37.87 54.03
C ARG A 11 -17.07 -37.91 53.05
N ALA A 12 -17.12 -37.47 51.78
CA ALA A 12 -17.97 -36.51 51.08
C ALA A 12 -17.98 -36.77 49.55
N MET A 13 -19.04 -36.33 48.87
CA MET A 13 -19.05 -36.09 47.42
C MET A 13 -18.12 -34.92 47.07
N VAL A 14 -17.29 -35.07 46.04
CA VAL A 14 -16.84 -33.96 45.20
C VAL A 14 -16.85 -34.46 43.75
N GLY A 15 -17.82 -33.96 42.97
CA GLY A 15 -17.82 -34.09 41.52
C GLY A 15 -16.84 -33.10 40.92
N ALA A 16 -15.90 -33.59 40.12
CA ALA A 16 -15.00 -32.75 39.33
C ALA A 16 -15.67 -32.43 37.99
N PHE A 17 -16.21 -31.22 37.85
CA PHE A 17 -16.52 -30.62 36.55
C PHE A 17 -15.21 -30.10 35.95
N ALA A 18 -14.69 -30.79 34.93
CA ALA A 18 -13.60 -30.28 34.11
C ALA A 18 -14.16 -29.28 33.08
N LEU A 19 -14.04 -27.99 33.38
CA LEU A 19 -14.23 -26.89 32.42
C LEU A 19 -12.95 -26.78 31.58
N ALA A 20 -12.95 -27.37 30.38
CA ALA A 20 -11.94 -27.10 29.37
C ALA A 20 -12.21 -25.72 28.77
N ALA A 21 -11.48 -24.70 29.24
CA ALA A 21 -11.44 -23.40 28.58
C ALA A 21 -10.63 -23.53 27.29
N ILE A 22 -11.33 -23.62 26.15
CA ILE A 22 -10.71 -23.54 24.83
C ILE A 22 -10.36 -22.08 24.59
N TRP A 23 -9.09 -21.73 24.77
CA TRP A 23 -8.54 -20.48 24.27
C TRP A 23 -8.37 -20.64 22.76
N THR A 24 -9.31 -20.14 21.95
CA THR A 24 -9.07 -19.94 20.53
C THR A 24 -8.11 -18.75 20.38
N GLN A 25 -6.82 -19.01 20.24
CA GLN A 25 -5.90 -18.02 19.71
C GLN A 25 -6.34 -17.70 18.27
N VAL A 26 -6.96 -16.54 18.07
CA VAL A 26 -7.17 -15.98 16.73
C VAL A 26 -5.81 -15.50 16.25
N GLY A 27 -5.07 -16.36 15.57
CA GLY A 27 -3.85 -15.98 14.87
C GLY A 27 -4.18 -15.10 13.65
N PRO A 28 -3.20 -14.33 13.13
CA PRO A 28 -3.39 -13.57 11.90
C PRO A 28 -3.74 -14.52 10.74
N ALA A 29 -4.85 -14.26 10.07
CA ALA A 29 -5.26 -15.03 8.91
C ALA A 29 -4.68 -14.37 7.65
N THR A 30 -3.60 -14.94 7.13
CA THR A 30 -3.16 -14.69 5.75
C THR A 30 -4.15 -15.38 4.81
N ALA A 31 -4.88 -14.61 4.02
CA ALA A 31 -5.76 -15.21 3.01
C ALA A 31 -4.88 -15.81 1.90
N ALA A 32 -5.00 -17.12 1.67
CA ALA A 32 -4.42 -17.74 0.49
C ALA A 32 -5.00 -17.05 -0.77
N PRO A 33 -4.20 -16.88 -1.84
CA PRO A 33 -4.72 -16.36 -3.10
C PRO A 33 -5.94 -17.19 -3.54
N PRO A 34 -7.00 -16.56 -4.08
CA PRO A 34 -8.21 -17.29 -4.47
C PRO A 34 -7.86 -18.40 -5.47
N ALA A 35 -8.46 -19.58 -5.28
CA ALA A 35 -8.22 -20.74 -6.12
C ALA A 35 -8.43 -20.40 -7.61
N GLY A 36 -7.42 -20.67 -8.45
CA GLY A 36 -7.44 -20.40 -9.90
C GLY A 36 -6.57 -19.22 -10.37
N GLN A 37 -5.83 -18.56 -9.46
CA GLN A 37 -4.83 -17.55 -9.81
C GLN A 37 -3.45 -18.19 -9.96
N GLU A 38 -2.99 -18.39 -11.19
CA GLU A 38 -1.60 -18.81 -11.46
C GLU A 38 -0.65 -17.60 -11.28
N PRO A 39 0.40 -17.72 -10.44
CA PRO A 39 1.39 -16.65 -10.26
C PRO A 39 2.02 -16.23 -11.59
N GLY A 40 2.16 -14.92 -11.81
CA GLY A 40 2.79 -14.38 -13.03
C GLY A 40 1.89 -14.38 -14.28
N LYS A 41 0.68 -14.95 -14.21
CA LYS A 41 -0.34 -14.76 -15.26
C LYS A 41 -0.84 -13.32 -15.27
N GLU A 42 -1.22 -12.79 -16.42
CA GLU A 42 -1.74 -11.42 -16.55
C GLU A 42 -3.29 -11.37 -16.61
N SER A 43 -3.87 -10.29 -16.09
CA SER A 43 -5.29 -9.94 -16.22
C SER A 43 -5.50 -8.45 -16.44
N ALA A 44 -6.41 -8.08 -17.35
CA ALA A 44 -6.75 -6.69 -17.67
C ALA A 44 -7.40 -5.92 -16.50
N ARG A 45 -7.96 -6.63 -15.53
CA ARG A 45 -8.53 -6.04 -14.31
C ARG A 45 -8.34 -7.01 -13.17
N LEU A 46 -7.96 -6.49 -12.01
CA LEU A 46 -7.99 -7.22 -10.75
C LEU A 46 -8.97 -6.51 -9.83
N ALA A 47 -10.03 -7.21 -9.44
CA ALA A 47 -10.93 -6.71 -8.42
C ALA A 47 -10.14 -6.49 -7.11
N PHE A 48 -10.49 -5.44 -6.36
CA PHE A 48 -9.87 -5.22 -5.06
C PHE A 48 -10.27 -6.34 -4.09
N THR A 49 -9.30 -7.14 -3.70
CA THR A 49 -9.47 -8.29 -2.80
C THR A 49 -8.64 -8.13 -1.55
N GLN A 50 -9.14 -8.63 -0.43
CA GLN A 50 -8.42 -8.57 0.84
C GLN A 50 -7.28 -9.59 0.83
N ARG A 51 -6.07 -9.15 1.16
CA ARG A 51 -4.89 -10.01 1.32
C ARG A 51 -4.57 -10.31 2.77
N TYR A 52 -4.78 -9.32 3.63
CA TYR A 52 -4.47 -9.43 5.05
C TYR A 52 -5.58 -8.83 5.89
N ARG A 53 -5.86 -9.46 7.02
CA ARG A 53 -6.68 -8.91 8.09
C ARG A 53 -6.20 -9.44 9.44
N ALA A 54 -6.11 -8.55 10.41
CA ALA A 54 -5.85 -8.93 11.79
C ALA A 54 -6.54 -7.98 12.78
N LEU A 55 -6.78 -8.50 13.98
CA LEU A 55 -7.09 -7.73 15.17
C LEU A 55 -5.92 -7.91 16.14
N GLN A 56 -5.04 -6.93 16.23
CA GLN A 56 -3.79 -7.06 17.00
C GLN A 56 -3.35 -5.71 17.57
N HIS A 57 -2.57 -5.75 18.65
CA HIS A 57 -1.85 -4.57 19.12
C HIS A 57 -0.74 -4.26 18.12
N GLY A 58 -0.65 -3.03 17.62
CA GLY A 58 0.32 -2.64 16.59
C GLY A 58 -0.32 -1.94 15.40
N GLY A 59 0.39 -1.88 14.27
CA GLY A 59 0.01 -1.00 13.17
C GLY A 59 0.53 -1.43 11.81
N ILE A 60 0.51 -0.48 10.87
CA ILE A 60 1.06 -0.64 9.52
C ILE A 60 2.06 0.48 9.28
N VAL A 61 3.25 0.12 8.81
CA VAL A 61 4.25 1.03 8.25
C VAL A 61 4.47 0.72 6.78
N ARG A 62 5.09 1.65 6.06
CA ARG A 62 5.43 1.43 4.65
C ARG A 62 6.79 2.03 4.30
N ALA A 63 7.39 1.45 3.27
CA ALA A 63 8.50 2.02 2.51
C ALA A 63 8.05 2.14 1.05
N ALA A 64 8.36 3.23 0.37
CA ALA A 64 7.98 3.38 -1.04
C ALA A 64 8.93 4.32 -1.77
N ASN A 65 9.12 4.10 -3.06
CA ASN A 65 9.86 5.02 -3.90
C ASN A 65 9.49 4.90 -5.38
N ALA A 66 9.80 5.94 -6.16
CA ALA A 66 9.65 5.94 -7.61
C ALA A 66 10.82 5.21 -8.28
N SER A 67 10.59 4.65 -9.46
CA SER A 67 11.61 3.98 -10.28
C SER A 67 12.00 4.79 -11.52
N ILE A 68 11.32 5.90 -11.76
CA ILE A 68 11.51 6.77 -12.92
C ILE A 68 11.27 8.23 -12.52
N SER A 69 11.98 9.16 -13.15
CA SER A 69 11.83 10.60 -12.91
C SER A 69 12.32 11.39 -14.14
N CYS A 70 12.13 12.70 -14.18
CA CYS A 70 12.64 13.51 -15.29
C CYS A 70 14.17 13.48 -15.39
N ARG A 71 14.74 13.66 -16.58
CA ARG A 71 16.19 13.80 -16.78
C ARG A 71 16.64 15.23 -16.48
N ALA A 72 17.76 15.39 -15.76
CA ALA A 72 18.33 16.69 -15.37
C ALA A 72 18.87 17.54 -16.54
N ALA A 73 18.98 16.99 -17.75
CA ALA A 73 19.54 17.67 -18.92
C ALA A 73 18.76 18.93 -19.37
N LEU A 74 17.51 19.07 -18.91
CA LEU A 74 16.75 20.30 -18.95
C LEU A 74 16.82 20.91 -17.55
N GLY A 75 17.52 22.03 -17.38
CA GLY A 75 17.84 22.64 -16.06
C GLY A 75 16.67 22.95 -15.12
N THR A 76 15.44 22.60 -15.50
CA THR A 76 14.20 22.69 -14.73
C THR A 76 13.88 21.42 -13.91
N CYS A 77 14.43 20.25 -14.26
CA CYS A 77 14.03 18.99 -13.63
C CYS A 77 14.39 18.91 -12.13
N ALA A 78 15.49 19.54 -11.70
CA ALA A 78 15.85 19.59 -10.29
C ALA A 78 14.79 20.34 -9.45
N GLY A 79 14.23 21.43 -9.98
CA GLY A 79 13.12 22.16 -9.36
C GLY A 79 11.84 21.33 -9.35
N ILE A 80 11.50 20.72 -10.49
CA ILE A 80 10.33 19.84 -10.60
C ILE A 80 10.35 18.71 -9.55
N ARG A 81 11.49 18.03 -9.38
CA ARG A 81 11.68 16.98 -8.37
C ARG A 81 11.52 17.48 -6.94
N ARG A 82 11.78 18.77 -6.68
CA ARG A 82 11.50 19.45 -5.41
C ARG A 82 10.05 19.94 -5.27
N GLY A 83 9.23 19.77 -6.31
CA GLY A 83 7.83 20.20 -6.34
C GLY A 83 7.63 21.63 -6.84
N GLU A 84 8.63 22.24 -7.48
CA GLU A 84 8.51 23.58 -8.07
C GLU A 84 7.64 23.54 -9.33
N SER A 85 6.80 24.57 -9.49
CA SER A 85 5.97 24.76 -10.69
C SER A 85 6.80 25.30 -11.86
N LEU A 86 6.44 24.90 -13.08
CA LEU A 86 6.95 25.48 -14.31
C LEU A 86 6.27 26.81 -14.61
N VAL A 87 7.06 27.82 -14.95
CA VAL A 87 6.56 29.09 -15.49
C VAL A 87 6.08 28.85 -16.92
N THR A 88 4.85 29.26 -17.23
CA THR A 88 4.27 29.17 -18.56
C THR A 88 4.71 30.37 -19.40
N GLY A 89 4.78 30.20 -20.74
CA GLY A 89 5.09 31.30 -21.66
C GLY A 89 4.08 32.46 -21.64
N THR A 90 2.96 32.30 -20.94
CA THR A 90 1.93 33.31 -20.71
C THR A 90 2.06 34.03 -19.35
N GLY A 91 3.12 33.78 -18.59
CA GLY A 91 3.37 34.42 -17.28
C GLY A 91 2.64 33.77 -16.10
N GLY A 92 2.00 32.60 -16.30
CA GLY A 92 1.44 31.77 -15.22
C GLY A 92 2.44 30.74 -14.69
N ALA A 93 2.03 29.95 -13.71
CA ALA A 93 2.80 28.80 -13.24
C ALA A 93 1.88 27.59 -13.10
N ARG A 94 2.37 26.41 -13.48
CA ARG A 94 1.67 25.13 -13.27
C ARG A 94 2.63 24.05 -12.82
N ALA A 95 2.14 23.05 -12.09
CA ALA A 95 2.94 21.88 -11.79
C ALA A 95 3.32 21.14 -13.09
N ALA A 96 4.51 20.54 -13.09
CA ALA A 96 4.96 19.69 -14.18
C ALA A 96 4.39 18.28 -13.98
N VAL A 97 3.88 17.73 -15.08
CA VAL A 97 3.35 16.36 -15.14
C VAL A 97 4.30 15.47 -15.95
N ASN A 98 4.21 14.17 -15.75
CA ASN A 98 5.16 13.22 -16.36
C ASN A 98 5.13 13.23 -17.90
N GLY A 99 4.00 13.55 -18.53
CA GLY A 99 3.86 13.67 -19.98
C GLY A 99 4.58 14.87 -20.61
N ASP A 100 4.94 15.89 -19.81
CA ASP A 100 5.67 17.07 -20.31
C ASP A 100 7.17 16.80 -20.50
N LEU A 101 7.69 15.75 -19.86
CA LEU A 101 9.10 15.63 -19.53
C LEU A 101 9.75 14.49 -20.31
N ASP A 102 11.05 14.63 -20.58
CA ASP A 102 11.89 13.49 -20.95
C ASP A 102 12.23 12.72 -19.66
N MET A 103 11.64 11.54 -19.51
CA MET A 103 11.74 10.73 -18.31
C MET A 103 12.83 9.69 -18.45
N PHE A 104 13.52 9.42 -17.35
CA PHE A 104 14.67 8.52 -17.28
C PHE A 104 14.70 7.77 -15.95
N TYR A 105 15.37 6.63 -15.95
CA TYR A 105 15.42 5.77 -14.78
C TYR A 105 15.99 6.46 -13.55
N VAL A 106 15.38 6.17 -12.40
CA VAL A 106 16.00 6.41 -11.11
C VAL A 106 16.91 5.24 -10.84
N ASP A 107 18.19 5.51 -10.66
CA ASP A 107 19.20 4.50 -10.35
C ASP A 107 20.12 5.06 -9.26
N VAL A 108 20.08 4.45 -8.08
CA VAL A 108 20.78 4.89 -6.86
C VAL A 108 21.88 3.92 -6.44
N ASP A 109 22.15 2.89 -7.23
CA ASP A 109 23.24 1.96 -7.00
C ASP A 109 24.32 2.10 -8.08
N SER A 110 25.22 1.12 -8.15
CA SER A 110 26.32 1.06 -9.10
C SER A 110 26.38 -0.29 -9.83
N ASP A 111 25.32 -1.10 -9.75
CA ASP A 111 25.28 -2.40 -10.39
C ASP A 111 24.94 -2.22 -11.89
N PRO A 112 25.85 -2.55 -12.82
CA PRO A 112 25.59 -2.38 -14.25
C PRO A 112 24.49 -3.32 -14.78
N ASN A 113 24.03 -4.29 -13.98
CA ASN A 113 22.96 -5.21 -14.35
C ASN A 113 21.57 -4.70 -13.95
N THR A 114 21.48 -3.58 -13.22
CA THR A 114 20.24 -2.88 -12.90
C THR A 114 20.12 -1.63 -13.76
N TYR A 115 18.97 -1.44 -14.42
CA TYR A 115 18.70 -0.21 -15.17
C TYR A 115 17.95 0.83 -14.34
N ASN A 116 17.28 0.40 -13.26
CA ASN A 116 16.72 1.29 -12.25
C ASN A 116 16.86 0.66 -10.87
N SER A 117 16.97 1.51 -9.87
CA SER A 117 17.03 1.15 -8.46
C SER A 117 16.62 2.36 -7.60
N SER A 118 15.83 2.11 -6.56
CA SER A 118 15.53 3.11 -5.54
C SER A 118 15.32 2.43 -4.19
N ARG A 119 15.53 3.18 -3.11
CA ARG A 119 15.46 2.62 -1.75
C ARG A 119 14.58 3.44 -0.83
N ALA A 120 13.97 2.78 0.13
CA ALA A 120 13.18 3.42 1.18
C ALA A 120 13.21 2.58 2.47
N GLU A 121 13.05 3.26 3.59
CA GLU A 121 13.19 2.66 4.91
C GLU A 121 11.87 2.06 5.41
N VAL A 122 11.91 0.78 5.78
CA VAL A 122 10.92 0.18 6.67
C VAL A 122 11.32 0.50 8.10
N ARG A 123 10.44 1.17 8.84
CA ARG A 123 10.68 1.57 10.24
C ARG A 123 9.61 1.00 11.15
N VAL A 124 9.77 -0.25 11.57
CA VAL A 124 8.90 -0.88 12.59
C VAL A 124 9.29 -0.33 13.98
N PRO A 125 8.34 0.11 14.82
CA PRO A 125 8.65 0.59 16.16
C PRO A 125 9.40 -0.45 17.01
N GLN A 126 10.22 0.03 17.95
CA GLN A 126 10.97 -0.84 18.85
C GLN A 126 10.05 -1.83 19.58
N GLY A 127 10.46 -3.10 19.63
CA GLY A 127 9.65 -4.20 20.20
C GLY A 127 8.56 -4.74 19.27
N GLY A 128 8.37 -4.11 18.10
CA GLY A 128 7.46 -4.58 17.07
C GLY A 128 7.94 -5.85 16.38
N LYS A 129 6.99 -6.72 16.00
CA LYS A 129 7.22 -7.97 15.27
C LYS A 129 6.43 -7.98 13.97
N VAL A 130 7.08 -8.27 12.86
CA VAL A 130 6.42 -8.30 11.54
C VAL A 130 5.44 -9.47 11.48
N SER A 131 4.15 -9.15 11.29
CA SER A 131 3.08 -10.15 11.14
C SER A 131 2.73 -10.39 9.67
N TYR A 132 2.91 -9.38 8.81
CA TYR A 132 2.68 -9.49 7.37
C TYR A 132 3.46 -8.41 6.60
N ALA A 133 4.01 -8.74 5.44
CA ALA A 133 4.60 -7.77 4.53
C ALA A 133 4.36 -8.14 3.06
N ARG A 134 4.01 -7.14 2.25
CA ARG A 134 3.80 -7.32 0.81
C ARG A 134 4.42 -6.18 0.02
N LEU A 135 5.18 -6.54 -1.00
CA LEU A 135 5.73 -5.59 -1.96
C LEU A 135 4.78 -5.46 -3.15
N TYR A 136 4.49 -4.22 -3.53
CA TYR A 136 3.76 -3.85 -4.74
C TYR A 136 4.70 -3.09 -5.67
N TRP A 137 4.69 -3.39 -6.96
CA TRP A 137 5.43 -2.64 -7.97
C TRP A 137 4.64 -2.54 -9.28
N GLY A 138 4.89 -1.50 -10.05
CA GLY A 138 4.16 -1.29 -11.30
C GLY A 138 4.55 0.00 -12.01
N GLY A 139 3.98 0.21 -13.19
CA GLY A 139 4.19 1.42 -13.98
C GLY A 139 3.75 1.29 -15.43
N ASN A 140 4.23 2.21 -16.26
CA ASN A 140 3.96 2.24 -17.70
C ASN A 140 5.04 1.50 -18.51
N LEU A 141 4.63 0.58 -19.37
CA LEU A 141 5.47 -0.22 -20.26
C LEU A 141 5.76 0.47 -21.59
N LYS A 142 5.04 1.55 -21.92
CA LYS A 142 5.11 2.17 -23.24
C LYS A 142 5.18 3.68 -23.17
N VAL A 143 6.35 4.21 -23.53
CA VAL A 143 6.63 5.65 -23.63
C VAL A 143 7.43 5.90 -24.91
N GLY A 144 8.69 6.33 -24.82
CA GLY A 144 9.63 6.33 -25.94
C GLY A 144 10.32 4.97 -26.10
N GLU A 145 10.49 4.26 -25.00
CA GLU A 145 10.81 2.84 -24.92
C GLU A 145 9.52 1.99 -24.87
N GLN A 146 9.60 0.74 -25.32
CA GLN A 146 8.61 -0.30 -25.03
C GLN A 146 9.28 -1.42 -24.23
N LYS A 147 8.80 -1.64 -23.00
CA LYS A 147 9.16 -2.78 -22.17
C LYS A 147 8.35 -4.02 -22.55
N PRO A 148 8.96 -5.23 -22.50
CA PRO A 148 8.23 -6.46 -22.75
C PRO A 148 7.39 -6.85 -21.51
N PRO A 149 6.08 -7.12 -21.65
CA PRO A 149 5.22 -7.45 -20.51
C PRO A 149 5.62 -8.72 -19.74
N LYS A 150 6.33 -9.67 -20.37
CA LYS A 150 6.80 -10.90 -19.71
C LYS A 150 7.68 -10.65 -18.47
N ASP A 151 8.27 -9.46 -18.34
CA ASP A 151 9.14 -9.08 -17.22
C ASP A 151 8.36 -8.39 -16.08
N ASN A 152 7.05 -8.14 -16.24
CA ASN A 152 6.20 -7.46 -15.24
C ASN A 152 6.20 -8.15 -13.87
N GLY A 153 6.25 -9.48 -13.87
CA GLY A 153 6.19 -10.30 -12.67
C GLY A 153 7.52 -10.45 -11.92
N ARG A 154 8.57 -9.69 -12.25
CA ARG A 154 9.91 -9.87 -11.69
C ARG A 154 10.55 -8.53 -11.30
N VAL A 155 11.15 -8.49 -10.12
CA VAL A 155 12.05 -7.40 -9.67
C VAL A 155 13.28 -7.99 -8.97
N LEU A 156 14.23 -7.12 -8.64
CA LEU A 156 15.28 -7.41 -7.67
C LEU A 156 14.98 -6.67 -6.36
N ILE A 157 15.21 -7.33 -5.22
CA ILE A 157 15.10 -6.72 -3.90
C ILE A 157 16.38 -6.98 -3.09
N ALA A 158 16.84 -5.99 -2.35
CA ALA A 158 17.87 -6.12 -1.34
C ALA A 158 17.36 -5.57 -0.01
N GLU A 159 17.43 -6.39 1.03
CA GLU A 159 17.19 -5.99 2.41
C GLU A 159 18.30 -5.06 2.96
N PRO A 160 18.12 -4.46 4.16
CA PRO A 160 19.13 -3.58 4.75
C PRO A 160 20.48 -4.28 4.91
N GLY A 161 21.51 -3.77 4.21
CA GLY A 161 22.85 -4.35 4.20
C GLY A 161 22.99 -5.66 3.40
N GLY A 162 21.91 -6.11 2.75
CA GLY A 162 21.86 -7.32 1.94
C GLY A 162 22.38 -7.14 0.50
N GLN A 163 22.24 -8.20 -0.28
CA GLN A 163 22.53 -8.24 -1.71
C GLN A 163 21.25 -8.48 -2.50
N TYR A 164 21.25 -8.16 -3.80
CA TYR A 164 20.08 -8.36 -4.64
C TYR A 164 19.67 -9.83 -4.75
N LYS A 165 18.36 -10.05 -4.60
CA LYS A 165 17.69 -11.33 -4.81
C LYS A 165 16.60 -11.15 -5.84
N VAL A 166 16.38 -12.17 -6.67
CA VAL A 166 15.23 -12.20 -7.56
C VAL A 166 13.97 -12.37 -6.72
N LEU A 167 13.00 -11.49 -6.92
CA LEU A 167 11.66 -11.59 -6.37
C LEU A 167 10.68 -11.74 -7.52
N LEU A 168 9.85 -12.77 -7.44
CA LEU A 168 8.80 -13.07 -8.41
C LEU A 168 7.44 -12.73 -7.81
N ALA A 169 6.53 -12.26 -8.64
CA ALA A 169 5.14 -12.08 -8.27
C ALA A 169 4.53 -13.43 -7.85
N ASP A 170 3.88 -13.45 -6.68
CA ASP A 170 3.17 -14.61 -6.17
C ASP A 170 1.66 -14.56 -6.49
N SER A 171 1.22 -13.50 -7.18
CA SER A 171 -0.16 -13.26 -7.62
C SER A 171 -0.24 -13.07 -9.13
N VAL A 172 -1.49 -13.04 -9.63
CA VAL A 172 -1.77 -12.54 -11.00
C VAL A 172 -1.30 -11.10 -11.10
N VAL A 173 -0.66 -10.78 -12.22
CA VAL A 173 -0.24 -9.44 -12.61
C VAL A 173 -1.42 -8.71 -13.24
N GLY A 174 -1.73 -7.51 -12.75
CA GLY A 174 -2.67 -6.61 -13.42
C GLY A 174 -1.97 -5.97 -14.59
N HIS A 175 -2.55 -6.00 -15.79
CA HIS A 175 -1.96 -5.42 -16.99
C HIS A 175 -3.04 -4.89 -17.93
N ARG A 176 -3.13 -3.56 -18.07
CA ARG A 176 -4.21 -2.88 -18.79
C ARG A 176 -3.69 -1.71 -19.62
N VAL A 177 -4.02 -1.74 -20.91
CA VAL A 177 -3.85 -0.58 -21.79
C VAL A 177 -5.06 0.33 -21.66
N ALA A 178 -4.88 1.54 -21.17
CA ALA A 178 -5.93 2.57 -21.05
C ALA A 178 -5.31 3.97 -21.04
N HIS A 179 -6.06 4.97 -21.48
CA HIS A 179 -5.65 6.39 -21.49
C HIS A 179 -4.28 6.66 -22.15
N GLY A 180 -3.90 5.83 -23.14
CA GLY A 180 -2.61 5.94 -23.83
C GLY A 180 -1.41 5.32 -23.11
N ALA A 181 -1.59 4.78 -21.91
CA ALA A 181 -0.55 4.04 -21.19
C ALA A 181 -0.75 2.52 -21.31
N ASP A 182 0.36 1.79 -21.19
CA ASP A 182 0.44 0.34 -21.16
C ASP A 182 0.80 -0.09 -19.73
N ALA A 183 -0.19 -0.14 -18.85
CA ALA A 183 0.01 -0.09 -17.41
C ALA A 183 -0.02 -1.47 -16.75
N PHE A 184 0.84 -1.70 -15.75
CA PHE A 184 0.79 -2.93 -14.95
C PHE A 184 0.99 -2.70 -13.45
N GLN A 185 0.55 -3.68 -12.65
CA GLN A 185 0.94 -3.87 -11.26
C GLN A 185 1.18 -5.36 -10.98
N ALA A 186 2.23 -5.66 -10.23
CA ALA A 186 2.52 -6.96 -9.67
C ALA A 186 2.82 -6.85 -8.17
N SER A 187 2.78 -7.99 -7.48
CA SER A 187 3.02 -8.02 -6.03
C SER A 187 3.52 -9.37 -5.55
N ALA A 188 4.21 -9.37 -4.40
CA ALA A 188 4.72 -10.57 -3.75
C ALA A 188 4.67 -10.45 -2.22
N ASP A 189 4.28 -11.53 -1.53
CA ASP A 189 4.46 -11.68 -0.10
C ASP A 189 5.96 -11.75 0.21
N VAL A 190 6.43 -10.82 1.03
CA VAL A 190 7.82 -10.71 1.46
C VAL A 190 7.91 -10.75 2.98
N THR A 191 6.90 -11.34 3.63
CA THR A 191 6.78 -11.37 5.09
C THR A 191 8.00 -11.99 5.74
N GLU A 192 8.48 -13.13 5.24
CA GLU A 192 9.68 -13.80 5.79
C GLU A 192 10.93 -12.93 5.61
N LEU A 193 11.15 -12.41 4.40
CA LEU A 193 12.28 -11.52 4.11
C LEU A 193 12.33 -10.33 5.08
N VAL A 194 11.20 -9.66 5.31
CA VAL A 194 11.13 -8.47 6.16
C VAL A 194 11.20 -8.83 7.64
N ARG A 195 10.63 -9.97 8.04
CA ARG A 195 10.70 -10.47 9.42
C ARG A 195 12.14 -10.80 9.81
N ASP A 196 12.88 -11.45 8.92
CA ASP A 196 14.26 -11.89 9.18
C ASP A 196 15.26 -10.73 9.10
N SER A 197 15.01 -9.76 8.21
CA SER A 197 15.93 -8.64 7.98
C SER A 197 15.64 -7.42 8.87
N GLY A 198 14.40 -7.24 9.30
CA GLY A 198 13.98 -6.17 10.20
C GLY A 198 13.88 -4.78 9.54
N SER A 199 13.98 -3.74 10.37
CA SER A 199 13.90 -2.34 9.92
C SER A 199 15.18 -1.89 9.23
N GLY A 200 15.04 -0.97 8.27
CA GLY A 200 16.16 -0.36 7.54
C GLY A 200 15.80 -0.04 6.09
N LEU A 201 16.80 0.36 5.31
CA LEU A 201 16.65 0.67 3.88
C LEU A 201 16.54 -0.60 3.04
N TYR A 202 15.38 -0.78 2.40
CA TYR A 202 15.18 -1.78 1.37
C TYR A 202 15.38 -1.13 0.00
N THR A 203 16.12 -1.80 -0.88
CA THR A 203 16.33 -1.36 -2.26
C THR A 203 15.55 -2.27 -3.20
N VAL A 204 14.80 -1.67 -4.12
CA VAL A 204 14.10 -2.40 -5.19
C VAL A 204 14.62 -1.90 -6.53
N ALA A 205 14.94 -2.83 -7.40
CA ALA A 205 15.54 -2.59 -8.71
C ALA A 205 14.87 -3.45 -9.79
N GLN A 206 15.16 -3.13 -11.06
CA GLN A 206 14.59 -3.80 -12.23
C GLN A 206 13.05 -3.75 -12.27
N VAL A 207 12.45 -2.65 -11.80
CA VAL A 207 11.00 -2.44 -11.99
C VAL A 207 10.75 -2.21 -13.48
N ASN A 208 9.87 -3.00 -14.10
CA ASN A 208 9.65 -3.02 -15.56
C ASN A 208 8.94 -1.76 -16.09
N VAL A 209 9.58 -0.59 -16.02
CA VAL A 209 9.03 0.69 -16.52
C VAL A 209 9.78 1.17 -17.75
N ALA A 210 9.07 1.79 -18.69
CA ALA A 210 9.66 2.37 -19.89
C ALA A 210 10.09 3.83 -19.66
N MET A 211 11.24 4.23 -20.22
CA MET A 211 11.72 5.61 -20.24
C MET A 211 11.39 6.35 -21.55
N GLY A 212 11.69 7.65 -21.59
CA GLY A 212 11.48 8.54 -22.73
C GLY A 212 10.35 9.54 -22.51
N LYS A 213 9.74 9.98 -23.61
CA LYS A 213 8.67 11.00 -23.59
C LYS A 213 7.47 10.56 -24.42
N SER A 214 6.28 10.65 -23.83
CA SER A 214 4.99 10.44 -24.49
C SER A 214 3.93 11.30 -23.80
N ALA A 215 2.76 11.48 -24.41
CA ALA A 215 1.66 12.22 -23.78
C ALA A 215 1.14 11.55 -22.50
N ALA A 216 1.18 10.21 -22.43
CA ALA A 216 0.80 9.44 -21.25
C ALA A 216 1.89 9.42 -20.15
N GLY A 217 3.09 9.94 -20.48
CA GLY A 217 4.23 10.04 -19.60
C GLY A 217 4.82 8.70 -19.17
N ALA A 218 5.95 8.80 -18.46
CA ALA A 218 6.62 7.66 -17.86
C ALA A 218 6.49 7.73 -16.34
N TRP A 219 6.00 6.66 -15.75
CA TRP A 219 5.66 6.63 -14.34
C TRP A 219 5.75 5.19 -13.81
N GLY A 220 5.96 5.07 -12.51
CA GLY A 220 6.03 3.80 -11.81
C GLY A 220 6.99 3.81 -10.63
N GLY A 221 6.87 2.78 -9.82
CA GLY A 221 7.54 2.70 -8.53
C GLY A 221 7.10 1.47 -7.76
N TRP A 222 7.41 1.48 -6.47
CA TRP A 222 7.12 0.37 -5.57
C TRP A 222 6.73 0.85 -4.18
N THR A 223 5.92 0.05 -3.49
CA THR A 223 5.53 0.23 -2.10
C THR A 223 5.59 -1.11 -1.37
N LEU A 224 6.37 -1.17 -0.30
CA LEU A 224 6.40 -2.26 0.67
C LEU A 224 5.50 -1.89 1.86
N VAL A 225 4.40 -2.61 2.03
CA VAL A 225 3.48 -2.46 3.16
C VAL A 225 3.81 -3.50 4.22
N VAL A 226 3.96 -3.09 5.48
CA VAL A 226 4.36 -3.96 6.59
C VAL A 226 3.40 -3.79 7.76
N ALA A 227 2.63 -4.82 8.09
CA ALA A 227 1.88 -4.92 9.33
C ALA A 227 2.74 -5.54 10.43
N TYR A 228 2.63 -5.01 11.64
CA TYR A 228 3.42 -5.46 12.78
C TYR A 228 2.57 -5.54 14.05
N GLU A 229 2.95 -6.48 14.92
CA GLU A 229 2.46 -6.59 16.29
C GLU A 229 3.36 -5.81 17.24
N ASN A 230 2.80 -5.02 18.15
CA ASN A 230 3.51 -4.37 19.24
C ASN A 230 2.59 -4.24 20.46
N ALA A 231 2.86 -5.00 21.53
CA ALA A 231 2.02 -5.04 22.72
C ALA A 231 1.91 -3.70 23.47
N ALA A 232 2.82 -2.75 23.22
CA ALA A 232 2.79 -1.41 23.80
C ALA A 232 1.83 -0.45 23.06
N GLU A 233 1.29 -0.85 21.91
CA GLU A 233 0.40 -0.02 21.10
C GLU A 233 -1.08 -0.40 21.27
N PRO A 234 -2.03 0.49 20.91
CA PRO A 234 -3.46 0.18 20.88
C PRO A 234 -3.79 -1.08 20.08
N LEU A 235 -4.87 -1.76 20.49
CA LEU A 235 -5.49 -2.83 19.72
C LEU A 235 -6.13 -2.22 18.46
N ARG A 236 -5.81 -2.74 17.28
CA ARG A 236 -6.32 -2.20 16.01
C ARG A 236 -6.86 -3.29 15.09
N HIS A 237 -7.89 -2.94 14.33
CA HIS A 237 -8.24 -3.63 13.10
C HIS A 237 -7.26 -3.21 12.01
N LEU A 238 -6.45 -4.16 11.54
CA LEU A 238 -5.52 -3.99 10.44
C LEU A 238 -6.03 -4.75 9.22
N ALA A 239 -5.93 -4.17 8.04
CA ALA A 239 -6.20 -4.90 6.82
C ALA A 239 -5.56 -4.27 5.58
N VAL A 240 -5.30 -5.13 4.58
CA VAL A 240 -4.66 -4.77 3.31
C VAL A 240 -5.49 -5.37 2.17
N TRP A 241 -5.78 -4.55 1.18
CA TRP A 241 -6.39 -4.92 -0.10
C TRP A 241 -5.48 -4.55 -1.24
N ASP A 242 -5.51 -5.35 -2.29
CA ASP A 242 -4.95 -4.97 -3.57
C ASP A 242 -5.90 -5.32 -4.72
N GLY A 243 -5.71 -4.60 -5.82
CA GLY A 243 -6.41 -4.78 -7.07
C GLY A 243 -5.67 -4.01 -8.15
N PHE A 244 -6.26 -3.92 -9.33
CA PHE A 244 -5.66 -3.17 -10.43
C PHE A 244 -6.73 -2.79 -11.42
N ASP A 245 -6.95 -1.48 -11.57
CA ASP A 245 -7.95 -0.94 -12.46
C ASP A 245 -7.62 0.49 -12.88
N ALA A 246 -8.02 0.85 -14.11
CA ALA A 246 -7.96 2.22 -14.58
C ALA A 246 -9.11 3.03 -13.97
N LEU A 247 -8.80 4.23 -13.50
CA LEU A 247 -9.75 5.19 -12.95
C LEU A 247 -10.19 6.17 -14.05
N GLY A 248 -11.42 6.69 -13.96
CA GLY A 248 -11.90 7.71 -14.91
C GLY A 248 -12.43 7.18 -16.25
N ASP A 249 -12.38 5.87 -16.51
CA ASP A 249 -12.90 5.25 -17.74
C ASP A 249 -14.42 5.43 -17.95
N ARG A 250 -15.19 5.70 -16.89
CA ARG A 250 -16.59 6.14 -16.99
C ARG A 250 -16.86 7.29 -16.01
N LYS A 251 -17.71 8.23 -16.42
CA LYS A 251 -18.08 9.38 -15.57
C LYS A 251 -18.75 8.87 -14.29
N GLY A 252 -18.07 9.06 -13.16
CA GLY A 252 -18.51 8.59 -11.84
C GLY A 252 -18.09 7.17 -11.48
N ASP A 253 -17.29 6.47 -12.30
CA ASP A 253 -16.62 5.23 -11.92
C ASP A 253 -15.57 5.51 -10.84
N GLY A 254 -15.36 4.56 -9.96
CA GLY A 254 -14.43 4.71 -8.84
C GLY A 254 -14.20 3.40 -8.13
N THR A 255 -13.02 3.24 -7.57
CA THR A 255 -12.69 2.03 -6.80
C THR A 255 -13.34 2.13 -5.44
N LEU A 256 -14.17 1.13 -5.10
CA LEU A 256 -14.86 1.04 -3.82
C LEU A 256 -14.36 -0.18 -3.05
N VAL A 257 -13.74 0.06 -1.90
CA VAL A 257 -13.30 -0.99 -0.97
C VAL A 257 -14.17 -0.93 0.27
N ARG A 258 -14.78 -2.07 0.63
CA ARG A 258 -15.64 -2.18 1.81
C ARG A 258 -14.98 -3.03 2.88
N LEU A 259 -14.95 -2.47 4.07
CA LEU A 259 -14.50 -3.13 5.28
C LEU A 259 -15.74 -3.36 6.13
N ALA A 260 -16.06 -4.62 6.38
CA ALA A 260 -17.03 -5.02 7.39
C ALA A 260 -16.31 -5.64 8.59
N GLU A 261 -17.06 -5.84 9.67
CA GLU A 261 -16.61 -6.56 10.87
C GLU A 261 -15.42 -5.88 11.58
N LEU A 262 -15.41 -4.55 11.64
CA LEU A 262 -14.41 -3.75 12.36
C LEU A 262 -15.06 -2.89 13.42
N LYS A 263 -15.29 -3.42 14.62
CA LYS A 263 -15.93 -2.64 15.70
C LYS A 263 -14.94 -1.61 16.25
N PHE A 264 -15.23 -0.33 16.07
CA PHE A 264 -14.43 0.78 16.63
C PHE A 264 -15.28 1.71 17.51
N PRO A 265 -14.69 2.29 18.58
CA PRO A 265 -15.37 3.25 19.44
C PRO A 265 -15.56 4.61 18.76
N ALA A 266 -16.45 5.44 19.31
CA ALA A 266 -16.59 6.83 18.90
C ALA A 266 -15.30 7.61 19.18
N GLY A 267 -14.77 8.31 18.17
CA GLY A 267 -13.51 9.04 18.30
C GLY A 267 -12.27 8.15 18.25
N ALA A 268 -12.39 6.92 17.73
CA ALA A 268 -11.24 6.06 17.44
C ALA A 268 -10.21 6.78 16.55
N ASN A 269 -8.92 6.50 16.75
CA ASN A 269 -7.92 6.88 15.77
C ASN A 269 -7.91 5.87 14.63
N GLY A 270 -7.45 6.31 13.47
CA GLY A 270 -7.22 5.40 12.37
C GLY A 270 -6.56 6.08 11.19
N ARG A 271 -5.91 5.25 10.37
CA ARG A 271 -5.20 5.66 9.16
C ARG A 271 -5.63 4.77 8.01
N ALA A 272 -5.66 5.35 6.82
CA ALA A 272 -5.73 4.61 5.58
C ALA A 272 -4.62 5.06 4.65
N GLY A 273 -3.97 4.14 3.97
CA GLY A 273 -3.05 4.49 2.91
C GLY A 273 -3.42 3.87 1.58
N LEU A 274 -2.97 4.54 0.53
CA LEU A 274 -3.32 4.30 -0.86
C LEU A 274 -2.03 4.15 -1.67
N VAL A 275 -2.00 3.14 -2.54
CA VAL A 275 -1.03 3.03 -3.62
C VAL A 275 -1.77 3.25 -4.93
N ALA A 276 -1.34 4.24 -5.69
CA ALA A 276 -1.92 4.58 -6.98
C ALA A 276 -0.83 4.98 -7.98
N TYR A 277 -1.19 4.96 -9.25
CA TYR A 277 -0.26 5.21 -10.34
C TYR A 277 -0.83 6.27 -11.29
N ASN A 278 0.09 7.04 -11.86
CA ASN A 278 -0.17 8.11 -12.82
C ASN A 278 -1.15 9.19 -12.33
N GLY A 279 -1.10 9.51 -11.03
CA GLY A 279 -1.66 10.75 -10.50
C GLY A 279 -0.74 11.92 -10.79
N ASP A 280 -1.28 13.05 -11.25
CA ASP A 280 -0.50 14.21 -11.67
C ASP A 280 -0.68 15.37 -10.70
N ARG A 281 0.43 15.92 -10.21
CA ARG A 281 0.40 17.07 -9.30
C ARG A 281 -0.37 18.24 -9.91
N GLY A 282 -1.35 18.78 -9.18
CA GLY A 282 -2.10 19.97 -9.56
C GLY A 282 -3.21 19.70 -10.57
N SER A 283 -3.59 18.44 -10.77
CA SER A 283 -4.64 18.02 -11.70
C SER A 283 -5.97 17.75 -10.98
N ALA A 284 -6.54 18.80 -10.39
CA ALA A 284 -7.73 18.65 -9.55
C ALA A 284 -8.91 17.91 -10.20
N GLY A 285 -9.57 17.03 -9.44
CA GLY A 285 -10.77 16.29 -9.83
C GLY A 285 -10.82 14.87 -9.27
N ASP A 286 -9.75 14.39 -8.67
CA ASP A 286 -9.67 13.13 -7.95
C ASP A 286 -9.88 13.32 -6.44
N SER A 287 -10.36 12.28 -5.77
CA SER A 287 -10.62 12.33 -4.32
C SER A 287 -10.66 10.94 -3.71
N LEU A 288 -10.18 10.85 -2.47
CA LEU A 288 -10.36 9.68 -1.62
C LEU A 288 -11.37 10.03 -0.53
N THR A 289 -12.44 9.26 -0.42
CA THR A 289 -13.46 9.46 0.61
C THR A 289 -13.64 8.21 1.46
N VAL A 290 -13.99 8.41 2.73
CA VAL A 290 -14.36 7.33 3.65
C VAL A 290 -15.78 7.55 4.15
N SER A 291 -16.60 6.50 4.10
CA SER A 291 -17.93 6.47 4.71
C SER A 291 -17.92 5.61 5.97
N ALA A 292 -18.42 6.18 7.06
CA ALA A 292 -18.58 5.52 8.36
C ALA A 292 -19.88 5.98 9.01
N ALA A 293 -20.68 5.05 9.57
CA ALA A 293 -21.94 5.36 10.24
C ALA A 293 -22.86 6.34 9.46
N GLY A 294 -22.99 6.13 8.15
CA GLY A 294 -23.82 6.94 7.26
C GLY A 294 -23.27 8.33 6.91
N ARG A 295 -22.04 8.67 7.30
CA ARG A 295 -21.38 9.94 6.95
C ARG A 295 -20.18 9.69 6.07
N THR A 296 -20.06 10.46 4.98
CA THR A 296 -18.90 10.47 4.09
C THR A 296 -18.00 11.66 4.40
N THR A 297 -16.70 11.42 4.44
CA THR A 297 -15.65 12.43 4.71
C THR A 297 -14.59 12.30 3.63
N ALA A 298 -14.18 13.41 3.01
CA ALA A 298 -13.03 13.43 2.11
C ALA A 298 -11.73 13.38 2.94
N LEU A 299 -10.76 12.61 2.47
CA LEU A 299 -9.45 12.46 3.06
C LEU A 299 -8.45 13.31 2.29
N GLY A 300 -7.61 14.03 3.01
CA GLY A 300 -6.57 14.90 2.46
C GLY A 300 -5.80 15.59 3.58
N ASP A 301 -4.67 16.18 3.21
CA ASP A 301 -3.77 16.91 4.09
C ASP A 301 -3.03 18.01 3.32
N ALA A 302 -2.01 18.61 3.92
CA ALA A 302 -1.25 19.69 3.27
C ALA A 302 -0.41 19.22 2.06
N ALA A 303 -0.02 17.94 2.04
CA ALA A 303 0.67 17.34 0.90
C ALA A 303 -0.30 16.83 -0.16
N ASN A 304 -1.52 16.47 0.25
CA ASN A 304 -2.57 15.85 -0.57
C ASN A 304 -3.89 16.63 -0.46
N PRO A 305 -4.09 17.70 -1.27
CA PRO A 305 -5.35 18.46 -1.28
C PRO A 305 -6.58 17.57 -1.53
N LEU A 306 -7.73 17.97 -0.97
CA LEU A 306 -8.95 17.13 -0.97
C LEU A 306 -9.52 16.81 -2.36
N ASP A 307 -9.16 17.60 -3.37
CA ASP A 307 -9.54 17.46 -4.77
C ASP A 307 -8.34 17.12 -5.68
N ASP A 308 -7.18 16.77 -5.13
CA ASP A 308 -5.93 16.43 -5.83
C ASP A 308 -5.11 15.45 -4.93
N VAL A 309 -5.70 14.29 -4.63
CA VAL A 309 -5.10 13.24 -3.77
C VAL A 309 -4.18 12.29 -4.54
N LEU A 310 -4.27 12.26 -5.87
CA LEU A 310 -3.41 11.52 -6.80
C LEU A 310 -2.44 12.52 -7.43
N ASN A 311 -1.49 13.02 -6.66
CA ASN A 311 -0.73 14.22 -7.00
C ASN A 311 0.78 14.00 -7.08
N SER A 312 1.19 12.78 -7.40
CA SER A 312 2.59 12.36 -7.48
C SER A 312 3.34 12.55 -6.16
N THR A 313 2.79 12.03 -5.06
CA THR A 313 3.45 12.12 -3.75
C THR A 313 3.64 10.80 -3.03
N ILE A 314 4.59 10.83 -2.10
CA ILE A 314 4.76 9.78 -1.11
C ILE A 314 4.67 10.49 0.23
N GLY A 315 3.45 10.62 0.75
CA GLY A 315 3.07 11.42 1.92
C GLY A 315 2.69 10.61 3.17
N GLY A 316 2.35 11.33 4.24
CA GLY A 316 2.15 10.79 5.59
C GLY A 316 3.43 10.79 6.45
N ALA A 317 3.48 10.00 7.53
CA ALA A 317 4.70 9.80 8.31
C ALA A 317 5.71 8.97 7.51
N VAL A 318 6.56 9.62 6.73
CA VAL A 318 7.43 8.97 5.76
C VAL A 318 8.83 8.75 6.33
N SER A 319 9.33 7.52 6.22
CA SER A 319 10.70 7.13 6.56
C SER A 319 11.71 7.63 5.52
N GLU A 320 13.01 7.38 5.73
CA GLU A 320 14.05 7.78 4.77
C GLU A 320 13.82 7.17 3.37
N ARG A 321 14.09 7.94 2.31
CA ARG A 321 13.96 7.53 0.90
C ARG A 321 15.12 8.05 0.09
N VAL A 322 15.65 7.25 -0.83
CA VAL A 322 16.68 7.68 -1.78
C VAL A 322 16.29 7.23 -3.20
N PRO A 323 16.01 8.17 -4.12
CA PRO A 323 15.94 9.63 -3.89
C PRO A 323 14.71 10.03 -3.05
N ALA A 324 14.78 11.21 -2.42
CA ALA A 324 13.67 11.80 -1.67
C ALA A 324 12.93 12.87 -2.49
N TYR A 325 12.45 12.53 -3.69
CA TYR A 325 11.72 13.49 -4.51
C TYR A 325 10.36 13.83 -3.86
N ALA A 326 10.03 15.13 -3.89
CA ALA A 326 8.74 15.64 -3.43
C ALA A 326 7.66 15.47 -4.51
N ASN A 327 8.05 15.55 -5.79
CA ASN A 327 7.21 15.16 -6.92
C ASN A 327 7.79 13.87 -7.52
N THR A 328 7.06 12.76 -7.37
CA THR A 328 7.44 11.44 -7.89
C THR A 328 7.09 11.24 -9.35
N LEU A 329 6.39 12.20 -9.98
CA LEU A 329 6.00 12.20 -11.39
C LEU A 329 5.22 10.94 -11.78
N GLY A 330 4.10 10.70 -11.08
CA GLY A 330 3.12 9.67 -11.39
C GLY A 330 3.13 8.45 -10.46
N TYR A 331 3.72 8.53 -9.27
CA TYR A 331 3.66 7.43 -8.30
C TYR A 331 3.18 7.89 -6.93
N ASP A 332 2.04 7.38 -6.49
CA ASP A 332 1.38 7.78 -5.26
C ASP A 332 1.46 6.66 -4.21
N SER A 333 1.89 7.02 -3.00
CA SER A 333 1.97 6.15 -1.84
C SER A 333 1.72 6.98 -0.60
N ASP A 334 0.45 7.24 -0.30
CA ASP A 334 0.02 8.23 0.69
C ASP A 334 -0.67 7.58 1.88
N VAL A 335 -0.60 8.24 3.03
CA VAL A 335 -1.26 7.80 4.27
C VAL A 335 -2.02 8.97 4.87
N PHE A 336 -3.33 8.78 5.03
CA PHE A 336 -4.28 9.76 5.53
C PHE A 336 -4.76 9.39 6.92
N GLU A 337 -4.86 10.37 7.80
CA GLU A 337 -5.58 10.23 9.06
C GLU A 337 -7.08 10.20 8.78
N LEU A 338 -7.80 9.23 9.35
CA LEU A 338 -9.26 9.12 9.21
C LEU A 338 -9.99 10.16 10.06
N GLY A 339 -9.38 10.57 11.18
CA GLY A 339 -9.81 11.68 12.04
C GLY A 339 -11.32 11.74 12.25
N THR A 340 -11.96 12.82 11.80
CA THR A 340 -13.39 13.08 12.04
C THR A 340 -14.33 12.06 11.41
N ALA A 341 -13.87 11.24 10.47
CA ALA A 341 -14.67 10.15 9.90
C ALA A 341 -15.08 9.12 10.98
N LEU A 342 -14.25 8.91 12.00
CA LEU A 342 -14.49 7.92 13.05
C LEU A 342 -15.22 8.48 14.28
N ARG A 343 -15.66 9.75 14.24
CA ARG A 343 -16.26 10.46 15.39
C ARG A 343 -17.48 9.77 15.99
N ARG A 344 -18.27 9.04 15.19
CA ARG A 344 -19.50 8.37 15.64
C ARG A 344 -19.29 6.91 16.07
N GLY A 345 -18.10 6.36 15.85
CA GLY A 345 -17.89 4.92 15.99
C GLY A 345 -18.62 4.14 14.89
N GLY A 346 -18.48 2.83 14.90
CA GLY A 346 -19.12 1.98 13.89
C GLY A 346 -18.53 0.58 13.86
N ASP A 347 -18.96 -0.18 12.86
CA ASP A 347 -18.53 -1.55 12.59
C ASP A 347 -18.15 -1.78 11.11
N GLN A 348 -18.23 -0.73 10.29
CA GLN A 348 -17.98 -0.76 8.85
C GLN A 348 -17.30 0.53 8.38
N LEU A 349 -16.43 0.41 7.38
CA LEU A 349 -15.87 1.52 6.61
C LEU A 349 -16.00 1.24 5.12
N ALA A 350 -16.21 2.27 4.32
CA ALA A 350 -16.15 2.16 2.87
C ALA A 350 -15.27 3.27 2.31
N PHE A 351 -14.22 2.89 1.59
CA PHE A 351 -13.33 3.82 0.92
C PHE A 351 -13.69 3.90 -0.55
N ARG A 352 -13.82 5.12 -1.06
CA ARG A 352 -14.09 5.37 -2.46
C ARG A 352 -13.04 6.31 -3.03
N LEU A 353 -12.26 5.79 -3.98
CA LEU A 353 -11.33 6.56 -4.79
C LEU A 353 -12.01 6.90 -6.12
N VAL A 354 -11.97 8.17 -6.49
CA VAL A 354 -12.51 8.68 -7.75
C VAL A 354 -11.41 9.45 -8.45
N CYS A 355 -11.34 9.32 -9.77
CA CYS A 355 -10.56 10.21 -10.62
C CYS A 355 -11.45 10.71 -11.76
N GLN A 356 -11.40 12.02 -12.05
CA GLN A 356 -12.18 12.62 -13.14
C GLN A 356 -11.33 13.17 -14.28
N ARG A 357 -10.05 13.48 -14.02
CA ARG A 357 -9.19 14.16 -14.98
C ARG A 357 -7.92 13.38 -15.27
N ASP A 358 -7.29 12.81 -14.26
CA ASP A 358 -6.10 12.00 -14.47
C ASP A 358 -6.43 10.65 -15.07
N ALA A 359 -5.50 10.21 -15.92
CA ALA A 359 -5.39 8.85 -16.38
C ALA A 359 -4.71 8.02 -15.29
N ALA A 360 -5.39 7.68 -14.19
CA ALA A 360 -4.76 7.06 -13.03
C ALA A 360 -5.17 5.59 -12.84
N TRP A 361 -4.39 4.81 -12.08
CA TRP A 361 -4.71 3.43 -11.71
C TRP A 361 -4.66 3.24 -10.19
N ALA A 362 -5.62 2.47 -9.66
CA ALA A 362 -5.62 2.08 -8.25
C ALA A 362 -4.89 0.75 -8.05
N GLY A 363 -4.01 0.69 -7.04
CA GLY A 363 -3.16 -0.47 -6.79
C GLY A 363 -3.44 -1.20 -5.48
N ALA A 364 -3.33 -0.50 -4.35
CA ALA A 364 -3.54 -1.09 -3.03
C ALA A 364 -4.15 -0.09 -2.05
N LEU A 365 -4.88 -0.62 -1.05
CA LEU A 365 -5.42 0.13 0.07
C LEU A 365 -5.09 -0.62 1.35
N PHE A 366 -4.57 0.06 2.37
CA PHE A 366 -4.35 -0.52 3.69
C PHE A 366 -4.91 0.37 4.78
N VAL A 367 -5.41 -0.23 5.85
CA VAL A 367 -6.17 0.46 6.90
C VAL A 367 -5.75 -0.06 8.26
N ALA A 368 -5.58 0.86 9.21
CA ALA A 368 -5.38 0.56 10.63
C ALA A 368 -6.32 1.43 11.46
N VAL A 369 -7.22 0.83 12.24
CA VAL A 369 -8.24 1.56 13.04
C VAL A 369 -8.26 1.02 14.45
N ASP A 370 -8.24 1.89 15.45
CA ASP A 370 -8.36 1.50 16.86
C ASP A 370 -9.64 0.67 17.07
N ALA A 371 -9.48 -0.50 17.65
CA ALA A 371 -10.56 -1.43 17.92
C ALA A 371 -11.26 -1.07 19.23
N ARG A 372 -12.54 -1.45 19.33
CA ARG A 372 -13.23 -1.45 20.62
C ARG A 372 -12.71 -2.64 21.44
N GLN A 373 -12.13 -2.33 22.60
CA GLN A 373 -11.74 -3.34 23.58
C GLN A 373 -12.94 -4.17 24.07
#